data_AF-A0A4P1RKC1-F1
#
_entry.id   AF-A0A4P1RKC1-F1
#
_cell.length_a   1.000
_cell.length_b   1.000
_cell.length_c   1.000
_cell.angle_alpha   90.00
_cell.angle_beta   90.00
_cell.angle_gamma   90.00
#
_symmetry.space_group_name_H-M   'P 1'
#
loop_
_entity.id
_entity.type
_entity.pdbx_description
1 polymer ?
#
loop_
_entity_poly.entity_id
_entity_poly.type
_entity_poly.pdbx_seq_one_letter_code
_entity_poly.pdbx_strand_id
1 'polypeptide(L)'
;MEEGDDKGNTIHVDFPGSDSIAASTTKILVGNTVNSPTNSQQTVSDDDVIDYTTKPEFYDPDLDDKNELWAHKKRHGRISDAVLSCPACFTTLCLECQRHEKYLTQYRAVFVVNCKIEKDQVLSHNISRSRKRNRGGERFNGNEAQSSNVETLKQVCCSVCLTEVGAIDEDEVYHFFNVLPSEC
;
A
#
# COMPACT_ATOMS: atom_id res chain seq x y z
N MET A 1 16.61 -40.85 -7.52
CA MET A 1 17.04 -40.44 -8.87
C MET A 1 15.77 -40.52 -9.69
N GLU A 2 15.01 -39.45 -9.86
CA GLU A 2 15.44 -38.20 -10.49
C GLU A 2 14.89 -36.96 -9.75
N GLU A 3 15.77 -35.98 -9.56
CA GLU A 3 15.46 -34.57 -9.32
C GLU A 3 14.82 -33.97 -10.57
N GLY A 4 13.94 -32.98 -10.40
CA GLY A 4 13.24 -32.31 -11.49
C GLY A 4 12.79 -30.90 -11.12
N ASP A 5 13.77 -30.04 -10.87
CA ASP A 5 13.87 -28.60 -11.20
C ASP A 5 12.67 -27.67 -10.96
N ASP A 6 12.73 -26.99 -9.80
CA ASP A 6 11.98 -25.78 -9.45
C ASP A 6 12.60 -24.56 -10.16
N LYS A 7 12.03 -24.15 -11.30
CA LYS A 7 12.46 -22.91 -11.99
C LYS A 7 11.78 -21.71 -11.35
N GLY A 8 12.43 -21.18 -10.32
CA GLY A 8 12.13 -19.88 -9.74
C GLY A 8 12.22 -18.77 -10.79
N ASN A 9 11.07 -18.20 -11.15
CA ASN A 9 10.98 -17.01 -11.98
C ASN A 9 11.27 -15.77 -11.11
N THR A 10 12.53 -15.35 -11.08
CA THR A 10 12.96 -14.10 -10.44
C THR A 10 12.55 -12.93 -11.33
N ILE A 11 11.62 -12.10 -10.87
CA ILE A 11 11.29 -10.82 -11.50
C ILE A 11 12.42 -9.81 -11.20
N HIS A 12 13.23 -9.53 -12.21
CA HIS A 12 14.25 -8.49 -12.17
C HIS A 12 13.55 -7.13 -12.25
N VAL A 13 13.68 -6.30 -11.22
CA VAL A 13 13.22 -4.92 -11.21
C VAL A 13 14.39 -4.02 -11.63
N ASP A 14 14.41 -3.65 -12.90
CA ASP A 14 15.39 -2.69 -13.43
C ASP A 14 15.06 -1.29 -12.92
N PHE A 15 15.88 -0.79 -11.99
CA PHE A 15 15.92 0.62 -11.62
C PHE A 15 16.77 1.37 -12.66
N PRO A 16 16.27 2.42 -13.32
CA PRO A 16 17.10 3.26 -14.17
C PRO A 16 18.16 3.96 -13.31
N GLY A 17 19.42 3.64 -13.60
CA GLY A 17 20.60 4.13 -12.93
C GLY A 17 20.75 5.64 -13.03
N SER A 18 21.24 6.21 -11.93
CA SER A 18 21.76 7.57 -11.83
C SER A 18 22.92 7.75 -12.80
N ASP A 19 22.80 8.71 -13.72
CA ASP A 19 23.87 9.08 -14.62
C ASP A 19 25.09 9.59 -13.85
N SER A 20 26.21 8.95 -14.14
CA SER A 20 27.56 9.27 -13.71
C SER A 20 28.06 10.56 -14.37
N ILE A 21 28.42 11.56 -13.57
CA ILE A 21 29.16 12.73 -14.05
C ILE A 21 30.63 12.56 -13.69
N ALA A 22 31.46 12.54 -14.72
CA ALA A 22 32.90 12.29 -14.68
C ALA A 22 33.67 13.29 -13.81
N ALA A 23 34.44 12.79 -12.85
CA ALA A 23 35.49 13.56 -12.19
C ALA A 23 36.69 13.70 -13.13
N SER A 24 36.74 14.80 -13.89
CA SER A 24 37.95 15.19 -14.61
C SER A 24 39.02 15.66 -13.62
N THR A 25 40.01 14.81 -13.39
CA THR A 25 41.22 15.13 -12.64
C THR A 25 42.03 16.17 -13.41
N THR A 26 42.03 17.41 -12.93
CA THR A 26 42.99 18.43 -13.37
C THR A 26 44.05 18.64 -12.29
N LYS A 27 45.31 18.60 -12.73
CA LYS A 27 46.52 18.63 -11.91
C LYS A 27 46.59 19.90 -11.05
N ILE A 28 46.87 19.73 -9.76
CA ILE A 28 47.33 20.79 -8.87
C ILE A 28 48.73 21.24 -9.35
N LEU A 29 48.85 22.50 -9.78
CA LEU A 29 50.13 23.20 -9.84
C LEU A 29 50.10 24.32 -8.81
N VAL A 30 50.94 24.18 -7.79
CA VAL A 30 51.22 25.21 -6.78
C VAL A 30 52.03 26.33 -7.43
N GLY A 31 51.58 27.58 -7.26
CA GLY A 31 52.33 28.77 -7.63
C GLY A 31 51.70 30.02 -7.02
N ASN A 32 52.36 30.57 -6.00
CA ASN A 32 51.98 31.76 -5.23
C ASN A 32 51.69 32.99 -6.12
N THR A 33 50.79 33.88 -5.68
CA THR A 33 51.06 35.27 -5.25
C THR A 33 49.74 35.93 -4.86
N VAL A 34 49.68 36.48 -3.65
CA VAL A 34 48.57 37.31 -3.14
C VAL A 34 48.37 38.54 -4.01
N ASN A 35 47.12 38.88 -4.32
CA ASN A 35 46.64 40.25 -4.56
C ASN A 35 45.10 40.25 -4.49
N SER A 36 44.56 40.91 -3.46
CA SER A 36 43.12 41.16 -3.32
C SER A 36 42.55 41.91 -4.52
N PRO A 37 41.35 41.55 -5.02
CA PRO A 37 40.58 42.45 -5.84
C PRO A 37 39.33 42.90 -5.08
N THR A 38 39.35 44.15 -4.64
CA THR A 38 38.14 44.97 -4.55
C THR A 38 37.62 45.13 -5.98
N ASN A 39 36.60 44.36 -6.35
CA ASN A 39 35.89 44.60 -7.61
C ASN A 39 34.41 44.31 -7.37
N SER A 40 33.66 45.39 -7.21
CA SER A 40 32.21 45.42 -7.18
C SER A 40 31.66 44.83 -8.48
N GLN A 41 31.43 43.52 -8.49
CA GLN A 41 30.82 42.86 -9.64
C GLN A 41 29.36 43.27 -9.71
N GLN A 42 29.10 44.06 -10.75
CA GLN A 42 27.80 44.45 -11.24
C GLN A 42 26.89 43.22 -11.36
N THR A 43 25.80 43.21 -10.61
CA THR A 43 24.75 42.20 -10.73
C THR A 43 24.09 42.37 -12.10
N VAL A 44 24.45 41.52 -13.06
CA VAL A 44 23.66 41.30 -14.27
C VAL A 44 22.42 40.51 -13.84
N SER A 45 21.26 41.16 -13.84
CA SER A 45 19.97 40.46 -13.74
C SER A 45 19.67 39.93 -15.14
N ASP A 46 19.95 38.66 -15.38
CA ASP A 46 19.45 37.90 -16.54
C ASP A 46 17.95 37.61 -16.35
N ASP A 47 17.15 38.66 -16.14
CA ASP A 47 15.68 38.55 -16.23
C ASP A 47 15.32 38.58 -17.70
N ASP A 48 15.21 37.40 -18.30
CA ASP A 48 14.56 37.22 -19.59
C ASP A 48 13.17 37.87 -19.53
N VAL A 49 12.92 38.83 -20.43
CA VAL A 49 11.61 39.48 -20.56
C VAL A 49 10.59 38.41 -20.97
N ILE A 50 9.73 38.01 -20.03
CA ILE A 50 8.67 37.03 -20.28
C ILE A 50 7.63 37.68 -21.21
N ASP A 51 7.55 37.20 -22.45
CA ASP A 51 6.51 37.61 -23.39
C ASP A 51 5.15 37.05 -22.96
N TYR A 52 4.35 37.86 -22.28
CA TYR A 52 2.98 37.52 -21.89
C TYR A 52 1.98 37.50 -23.06
N THR A 53 2.42 37.80 -24.29
CA THR A 53 1.54 37.79 -25.50
C THR A 53 1.09 36.37 -25.84
N THR A 54 1.94 35.38 -25.58
CA THR A 54 1.60 33.96 -25.72
C THR A 54 1.47 33.36 -24.33
N LYS A 55 0.24 33.19 -23.83
CA LYS A 55 0.01 32.51 -22.55
C LYS A 55 0.50 31.07 -22.69
N PRO A 56 1.52 30.62 -21.94
CA PRO A 56 1.91 29.23 -21.93
C PRO A 56 0.71 28.43 -21.42
N GLU A 57 0.24 27.47 -22.21
CA GLU A 57 -0.71 26.49 -21.71
C GLU A 57 0.04 25.57 -20.75
N PHE A 58 -0.06 25.86 -19.46
CA PHE A 58 0.58 25.10 -18.38
C PHE A 58 -0.06 23.72 -18.15
N TYR A 59 -0.92 23.25 -19.06
CA TYR A 59 -1.62 21.98 -18.98
C TYR A 59 -1.44 21.23 -20.30
N ASP A 60 -1.01 19.97 -20.22
CA ASP A 60 -1.03 19.04 -21.35
C ASP A 60 -2.46 18.46 -21.44
N PRO A 61 -3.22 18.76 -22.51
CA PRO A 61 -4.60 18.31 -22.66
C PRO A 61 -4.73 16.78 -22.74
N ASP A 62 -3.65 16.07 -23.10
CA ASP A 62 -3.65 14.61 -23.21
C ASP A 62 -3.15 13.92 -21.92
N LEU A 63 -2.78 14.69 -20.89
CA LEU A 63 -2.21 14.14 -19.66
C LEU A 63 -3.23 13.29 -18.90
N ASP A 64 -4.49 13.73 -18.90
CA ASP A 64 -5.58 13.00 -18.28
C ASP A 64 -5.83 11.66 -18.98
N ASP A 65 -5.87 11.65 -20.32
CA ASP A 65 -6.01 10.42 -21.12
C ASP A 65 -4.86 9.43 -20.85
N LYS A 66 -3.62 9.93 -20.82
CA LYS A 66 -2.43 9.12 -20.50
C LYS A 66 -2.53 8.53 -19.09
N ASN A 67 -2.99 9.32 -18.12
CA ASN A 67 -3.14 8.89 -16.74
C ASN A 67 -4.28 7.87 -16.56
N GLU A 68 -5.42 8.08 -17.24
CA GLU A 68 -6.53 7.15 -17.28
C GLU A 68 -6.09 5.79 -17.86
N LEU A 69 -5.39 5.80 -18.99
CA LEU A 69 -4.82 4.59 -19.60
C LEU A 69 -3.82 3.89 -18.68
N TRP A 70 -2.99 4.64 -17.96
CA TRP A 70 -2.07 4.09 -16.95
C TRP A 70 -2.82 3.43 -15.80
N ALA A 71 -3.87 4.08 -15.28
CA ALA A 71 -4.69 3.55 -14.19
C ALA A 71 -5.43 2.28 -14.61
N HIS A 72 -6.05 2.27 -15.80
CA HIS A 72 -6.69 1.08 -16.36
C HIS A 72 -5.72 -0.08 -16.55
N LYS A 73 -4.51 0.21 -17.06
CA LYS A 73 -3.45 -0.79 -17.20
C LYS A 73 -3.04 -1.36 -15.84
N LYS A 74 -2.89 -0.51 -14.83
CA LYS A 74 -2.53 -0.93 -13.48
C LYS A 74 -3.61 -1.81 -12.83
N ARG A 75 -4.89 -1.55 -13.13
CA ARG A 75 -6.06 -2.31 -12.66
C ARG A 75 -6.39 -3.56 -13.51
N HIS A 76 -5.69 -3.79 -14.64
CA HIS A 76 -5.93 -4.90 -15.57
C HIS A 76 -7.39 -5.09 -16.01
N GLY A 77 -8.18 -4.01 -16.08
CA GLY A 77 -9.59 -4.06 -16.46
C GLY A 77 -10.50 -4.80 -15.47
N ARG A 78 -10.05 -5.06 -14.23
CA ARG A 78 -10.86 -5.69 -13.20
C ARG A 78 -11.83 -4.68 -12.59
N ILE A 79 -13.10 -5.06 -12.50
CA ILE A 79 -14.13 -4.30 -11.78
C ILE A 79 -13.99 -4.59 -10.28
N SER A 80 -13.48 -3.62 -9.54
CA SER A 80 -13.42 -3.64 -8.08
C SER A 80 -14.53 -2.76 -7.51
N ASP A 81 -15.16 -3.16 -6.41
CA ASP A 81 -16.22 -2.35 -5.80
C ASP A 81 -15.69 -1.10 -5.09
N ALA A 82 -14.45 -1.14 -4.58
CA ALA A 82 -13.81 -0.02 -3.89
C ALA A 82 -12.28 -0.19 -3.83
N VAL A 83 -11.60 0.92 -3.55
CA VAL A 83 -10.24 0.93 -2.99
C VAL A 83 -10.35 1.06 -1.46
N LEU A 84 -9.66 0.21 -0.71
CA LEU A 84 -9.70 0.19 0.75
C LEU A 84 -8.46 0.85 1.35
N SER A 85 -8.66 1.75 2.30
CA SER A 85 -7.60 2.43 3.04
C SER A 85 -7.70 2.21 4.55
N CYS A 86 -6.55 2.23 5.22
CA CYS A 86 -6.48 2.13 6.68
C CYS A 86 -7.15 3.36 7.34
N PRO A 87 -8.02 3.18 8.34
CA PRO A 87 -8.70 4.31 8.99
C PRO A 87 -7.77 5.19 9.85
N ALA A 88 -6.63 4.66 10.30
CA ALA A 88 -5.73 5.41 11.18
C ALA A 88 -4.64 6.19 10.41
N CYS A 89 -4.11 5.62 9.33
CA CYS A 89 -2.98 6.20 8.60
C CYS A 89 -3.24 6.41 7.10
N PHE A 90 -4.46 6.13 6.62
CA PHE A 90 -4.86 6.24 5.20
C PHE A 90 -4.00 5.46 4.20
N THR A 91 -3.13 4.56 4.68
CA THR A 91 -2.37 3.67 3.80
C THR A 91 -3.32 2.76 3.05
N THR A 92 -3.16 2.65 1.74
CA THR A 92 -3.93 1.73 0.90
C THR A 92 -3.69 0.28 1.33
N LEU A 93 -4.76 -0.46 1.54
CA LEU A 93 -4.73 -1.86 1.99
C LEU A 93 -5.17 -2.83 0.89
N CYS A 94 -6.06 -2.40 0.00
CA CYS A 94 -6.57 -3.24 -1.06
C CYS A 94 -7.02 -2.38 -2.25
N LEU A 95 -6.64 -2.81 -3.46
CA LEU A 95 -7.07 -2.20 -4.73
C LEU A 95 -8.19 -3.00 -5.41
N GLU A 96 -8.36 -4.27 -5.04
CA GLU A 96 -9.29 -5.20 -5.65
C GLU A 96 -10.11 -5.92 -4.58
N CYS A 97 -11.25 -5.36 -4.22
CA CYS A 97 -12.18 -5.97 -3.28
C CYS A 97 -13.59 -6.10 -3.84
N GLN A 98 -14.33 -7.07 -3.30
CA GLN A 98 -15.74 -7.29 -3.53
C GLN A 98 -16.51 -6.94 -2.26
N ARG A 99 -17.59 -6.19 -2.37
CA ARG A 99 -18.45 -5.83 -1.25
C ARG A 99 -19.25 -7.06 -0.82
N HIS A 100 -19.31 -7.30 0.49
CA HIS A 100 -20.03 -8.44 1.05
C HIS A 100 -21.55 -8.30 0.81
N GLU A 101 -22.21 -9.36 0.34
CA GLU A 101 -23.64 -9.33 -0.04
C GLU A 101 -24.55 -8.93 1.12
N LYS A 102 -24.29 -9.47 2.32
CA LYS A 102 -25.08 -9.19 3.54
C LYS A 102 -24.76 -7.86 4.22
N TYR A 103 -23.51 -7.41 4.18
CA TYR A 103 -23.02 -6.27 4.95
C TYR A 103 -22.27 -5.32 4.01
N LEU A 104 -22.94 -4.25 3.60
CA LEU A 104 -22.38 -3.32 2.59
C LEU A 104 -21.12 -2.59 3.07
N THR A 105 -20.87 -2.55 4.38
CA THR A 105 -19.67 -1.94 4.96
C THR A 105 -18.50 -2.92 5.10
N GLN A 106 -18.67 -4.17 4.66
CA GLN A 106 -17.65 -5.21 4.71
C GLN A 106 -17.22 -5.58 3.31
N TYR A 107 -15.95 -5.94 3.18
CA TYR A 107 -15.33 -6.21 1.89
C TYR A 107 -14.50 -7.49 1.97
N ARG A 108 -14.61 -8.31 0.92
CA ARG A 108 -13.82 -9.53 0.73
C ARG A 108 -12.73 -9.26 -0.31
N ALA A 109 -11.53 -9.73 -0.05
CA ALA A 109 -10.42 -9.62 -0.99
C ALA A 109 -9.50 -10.83 -0.92
N VAL A 110 -8.85 -11.13 -2.04
CA VAL A 110 -7.81 -12.17 -2.13
C VAL A 110 -6.42 -11.55 -2.13
N PHE A 111 -6.29 -10.37 -2.75
CA PHE A 111 -5.02 -9.66 -2.87
C PHE A 111 -5.04 -8.42 -2.00
N VAL A 112 -4.07 -8.32 -1.09
CA VAL A 112 -3.92 -7.18 -0.18
C VAL A 112 -2.50 -6.65 -0.24
N VAL A 113 -2.35 -5.37 0.07
CA VAL A 113 -1.07 -4.69 0.20
C VAL A 113 -1.01 -4.06 1.59
N ASN A 114 0.21 -3.90 2.13
CA ASN A 114 0.39 -3.21 3.41
C ASN A 114 -0.39 -3.82 4.60
N CYS A 115 -0.68 -5.12 4.58
CA CYS A 115 -1.34 -5.87 5.66
C CYS A 115 -0.37 -6.86 6.35
N LYS A 116 -0.55 -7.09 7.65
CA LYS A 116 0.17 -8.07 8.47
C LYS A 116 -0.84 -8.98 9.18
N ILE A 117 -0.62 -10.29 9.12
CA ILE A 117 -1.45 -11.29 9.81
C ILE A 117 -0.81 -11.59 11.16
N GLU A 118 -1.58 -11.45 12.24
CA GLU A 118 -1.17 -11.86 13.58
C GLU A 118 -1.56 -13.33 13.80
N LYS A 119 -0.56 -14.20 13.96
CA LYS A 119 -0.75 -15.67 13.94
C LYS A 119 -1.19 -16.26 15.29
N ASP A 120 -1.15 -15.49 16.37
CA ASP A 120 -1.32 -15.98 17.75
C ASP A 120 -2.74 -15.81 18.31
N GLN A 121 -3.63 -15.10 17.63
CA GLN A 121 -4.99 -14.85 18.10
C GLN A 121 -5.99 -15.54 17.18
N VAL A 122 -6.28 -16.82 17.47
CA VAL A 122 -7.43 -17.51 16.87
C VAL A 122 -8.68 -16.94 17.54
N LEU A 123 -9.39 -16.06 16.83
CA LEU A 123 -10.68 -15.57 17.30
C LEU A 123 -11.72 -16.69 17.14
N SER A 124 -11.92 -17.49 18.19
CA SER A 124 -13.03 -18.45 18.22
C SER A 124 -14.33 -17.66 18.22
N HIS A 125 -15.05 -17.68 17.10
CA HIS A 125 -16.25 -16.87 16.93
C HIS A 125 -17.44 -17.47 17.71
N ASN A 126 -17.49 -17.22 19.02
CA ASN A 126 -18.72 -17.43 19.78
C ASN A 126 -19.64 -16.22 19.54
N ILE A 127 -20.35 -16.13 18.40
CA ILE A 127 -21.59 -15.32 18.36
C ILE A 127 -22.65 -16.04 19.19
N SER A 128 -22.48 -16.05 20.51
CA SER A 128 -23.64 -16.04 21.39
C SER A 128 -23.72 -14.64 21.98
N ARG A 129 -24.67 -13.86 21.49
CA ARG A 129 -25.10 -12.63 22.17
C ARG A 129 -25.70 -13.03 23.51
N SER A 130 -24.85 -13.24 24.52
CA SER A 130 -25.30 -13.51 25.88
C SER A 130 -25.80 -12.22 26.52
N ARG A 131 -27.09 -11.94 26.33
CA ARG A 131 -27.88 -11.21 27.32
C ARG A 131 -28.98 -12.12 27.82
N LYS A 132 -28.61 -13.06 28.69
CA LYS A 132 -29.53 -13.59 29.68
C LYS A 132 -28.78 -13.85 30.98
N ARG A 133 -28.82 -12.87 31.88
CA ARG A 133 -28.56 -13.12 33.30
C ARG A 133 -29.63 -14.10 33.77
N ASN A 134 -29.25 -15.36 33.95
CA ASN A 134 -29.93 -16.21 34.92
C ASN A 134 -28.86 -16.96 35.72
N ARG A 135 -28.82 -16.63 37.01
CA ARG A 135 -28.08 -17.36 38.04
C ARG A 135 -28.65 -18.77 38.12
N GLY A 136 -27.79 -19.78 38.07
CA GLY A 136 -28.16 -21.12 38.53
C GLY A 136 -27.29 -22.22 37.95
N GLY A 137 -26.43 -22.78 38.79
CA GLY A 137 -26.29 -24.25 38.86
C GLY A 137 -25.25 -24.94 37.99
N GLU A 138 -24.18 -25.32 38.67
CA GLU A 138 -23.53 -26.63 38.59
C GLU A 138 -22.52 -26.98 37.50
N ARG A 139 -21.51 -27.69 38.00
CA ARG A 139 -20.28 -28.14 37.36
C ARG A 139 -20.60 -29.32 36.46
N PHE A 140 -20.13 -29.30 35.22
CA PHE A 140 -19.99 -30.51 34.42
C PHE A 140 -18.66 -30.51 33.70
N ASN A 141 -17.84 -31.49 34.06
CA ASN A 141 -16.58 -31.83 33.42
C ASN A 141 -16.91 -32.67 32.19
N GLY A 142 -16.67 -32.14 30.99
CA GLY A 142 -17.02 -32.78 29.74
C GLY A 142 -15.93 -32.56 28.70
N ASN A 143 -15.03 -33.54 28.61
CA ASN A 143 -14.13 -33.68 27.48
C ASN A 143 -14.95 -34.28 26.33
N GLU A 144 -15.57 -33.44 25.52
CA GLU A 144 -16.34 -33.88 24.35
C GLU A 144 -16.03 -32.98 23.16
N ALA A 145 -15.49 -33.62 22.13
CA ALA A 145 -15.31 -33.08 20.80
C ALA A 145 -16.66 -32.62 20.25
N GLN A 146 -16.93 -31.31 20.34
CA GLN A 146 -17.93 -30.68 19.50
C GLN A 146 -17.23 -30.19 18.25
N SER A 147 -17.42 -30.93 17.15
CA SER A 147 -17.20 -30.43 15.79
C SER A 147 -18.21 -29.32 15.49
N SER A 148 -18.13 -28.19 16.19
CA SER A 148 -18.55 -26.93 15.61
C SER A 148 -17.49 -26.59 14.56
N ASN A 149 -17.94 -26.13 13.40
CA ASN A 149 -17.07 -25.58 12.36
C ASN A 149 -16.40 -24.32 12.94
N VAL A 150 -15.32 -24.50 13.71
CA VAL A 150 -14.54 -23.42 14.30
C VAL A 150 -13.65 -22.90 13.18
N GLU A 151 -14.23 -22.05 12.34
CA GLU A 151 -13.49 -21.34 11.30
C GLU A 151 -12.42 -20.48 11.98
N THR A 152 -11.15 -20.83 11.75
CA THR A 152 -10.01 -20.19 12.43
C THR A 152 -9.67 -18.86 11.79
N LEU A 153 -10.44 -17.82 12.12
CA LEU A 153 -10.17 -16.45 11.68
C LEU A 153 -8.92 -15.90 12.38
N LYS A 154 -7.93 -15.49 11.57
CA LYS A 154 -6.70 -14.81 12.04
C LYS A 154 -6.85 -13.31 11.85
N GLN A 155 -6.39 -12.53 12.81
CA GLN A 155 -6.50 -11.08 12.76
C GLN A 155 -5.56 -10.47 11.70
N VAL A 156 -6.06 -9.45 11.00
CA VAL A 156 -5.33 -8.70 9.98
C VAL A 156 -5.20 -7.24 10.42
N CYS A 157 -3.95 -6.78 10.46
CA CYS A 157 -3.58 -5.43 10.88
C CYS A 157 -2.88 -4.69 9.74
N CYS A 158 -2.96 -3.36 9.73
CA CYS A 158 -2.15 -2.54 8.84
C CYS A 158 -0.66 -2.68 9.20
N SER A 159 0.20 -2.91 8.21
CA SER A 159 1.64 -3.02 8.39
C SER A 159 2.33 -1.73 8.84
N VAL A 160 1.71 -0.57 8.59
CA VAL A 160 2.28 0.76 8.87
C VAL A 160 1.97 1.21 10.30
N CYS A 161 0.70 1.17 10.71
CA CYS A 161 0.25 1.68 12.00
C CYS A 161 -0.30 0.61 12.95
N LEU A 162 -0.25 -0.67 12.55
CA LEU A 162 -0.71 -1.83 13.33
C LEU A 162 -2.20 -1.81 13.72
N THR A 163 -2.99 -0.91 13.15
CA THR A 163 -4.44 -0.86 13.37
C THR A 163 -5.09 -2.13 12.82
N GLU A 164 -5.96 -2.74 13.61
CA GLU A 164 -6.80 -3.86 13.17
C GLU A 164 -7.76 -3.40 12.08
N VAL A 165 -7.73 -4.08 10.93
CA VAL A 165 -8.51 -3.71 9.75
C VAL A 165 -9.47 -4.81 9.32
N GLY A 166 -9.22 -6.06 9.73
CA GLY A 166 -10.02 -7.21 9.34
C GLY A 166 -9.54 -8.52 9.94
N ALA A 167 -10.02 -9.62 9.34
CA ALA A 167 -9.57 -10.97 9.60
C ALA A 167 -9.34 -11.73 8.28
N ILE A 168 -8.61 -12.84 8.32
CA ILE A 168 -8.42 -13.76 7.20
C ILE A 168 -8.90 -15.16 7.62
N ASP A 169 -9.62 -15.84 6.73
CA ASP A 169 -10.13 -17.20 6.94
C ASP A 169 -9.13 -18.29 6.49
N GLU A 170 -9.58 -19.54 6.53
CA GLU A 170 -8.79 -20.71 6.14
C GLU A 170 -8.57 -20.81 4.63
N ASP A 171 -9.46 -20.21 3.85
CA ASP A 171 -9.38 -20.13 2.38
C ASP A 171 -8.49 -18.96 1.91
N GLU A 172 -7.75 -18.34 2.83
CA GLU A 172 -6.90 -17.17 2.61
C GLU A 172 -7.65 -15.94 2.05
N VAL A 173 -8.95 -15.83 2.35
CA VAL A 173 -9.77 -14.68 1.98
C VAL A 173 -9.80 -13.68 3.12
N TYR A 174 -9.46 -12.43 2.79
CA TYR A 174 -9.47 -11.32 3.72
C TYR A 174 -10.88 -10.75 3.84
N HIS A 175 -11.36 -10.60 5.08
CA HIS A 175 -12.61 -9.96 5.45
C HIS A 175 -12.32 -8.64 6.16
N PHE A 176 -12.49 -7.54 5.45
CA PHE A 176 -12.31 -6.20 5.98
C PHE A 176 -13.61 -5.65 6.56
N PHE A 177 -13.55 -5.14 7.78
CA PHE A 177 -14.69 -4.51 8.47
C PHE A 177 -14.35 -3.18 9.14
N ASN A 178 -13.06 -2.81 9.21
CA ASN A 178 -12.59 -1.54 9.76
C ASN A 178 -11.67 -0.82 8.76
N VAL A 179 -12.26 -0.39 7.64
CA VAL A 179 -11.56 0.23 6.51
C VAL A 179 -12.35 1.40 5.95
N LEU A 180 -11.66 2.30 5.24
CA LEU A 180 -12.26 3.40 4.50
C LEU A 180 -12.35 3.03 3.01
N PRO A 181 -13.56 2.79 2.48
CA PRO A 181 -13.74 2.56 1.05
C PRO A 181 -13.73 3.89 0.28
N SER A 182 -13.12 3.89 -0.89
CA SER A 182 -13.20 4.96 -1.89
C SER A 182 -13.75 4.41 -3.19
N GLU A 183 -14.57 5.20 -3.87
CA GLU A 183 -15.09 4.84 -5.20
C GLU A 183 -13.94 4.76 -6.22
N CYS A 184 -14.05 3.83 -7.16
CA CYS A 184 -12.99 3.46 -8.09
C CYS A 184 -13.08 4.23 -9.41
#